data_AF-A0A2I2V1U5-F1
#
_entry.id   AF-A0A2I2V1U5-F1
#
_cell.length_a   1.000
_cell.length_b   1.000
_cell.length_c   1.000
_cell.angle_alpha   90.00
_cell.angle_beta   90.00
_cell.angle_gamma   90.00
#
_symmetry.space_group_name_H-M   'P 1'
#
loop_
_entity.id
_entity.type
_entity.pdbx_description
1 polymer ?
#
loop_
_entity_poly.entity_id
_entity_poly.type
_entity_poly.pdbx_seq_one_letter_code
_entity_poly.pdbx_strand_id
1 'polypeptide(L)' 'RNEFDTDKICGYGTARCRRRCKTGEFFIGTCPNIYPCCLKTRNANRPIPLTY' A
#
# COMPACT_ATOMS: atom_id res chain seq x y z
N ARG A 1 0.61 24.39 1.02
CA ARG A 1 0.51 23.10 1.75
C ARG A 1 1.37 22.14 0.96
N ASN A 2 2.58 21.85 1.45
CA ASN A 2 3.62 21.19 0.65
C ASN A 2 3.35 19.69 0.53
N GLU A 3 3.31 19.24 -0.71
CA GLU A 3 2.72 17.99 -1.21
C GLU A 3 3.75 16.87 -1.38
N PHE A 4 4.83 16.95 -0.61
CA PHE A 4 5.90 15.97 -0.51
C PHE A 4 5.89 15.23 0.84
N ASP A 5 4.69 14.82 1.29
CA ASP A 5 4.62 13.71 2.23
C ASP A 5 5.14 12.50 1.46
N THR A 6 6.40 12.18 1.71
CA THR A 6 7.09 11.05 1.12
C THR A 6 6.50 9.78 1.76
N ASP A 7 5.24 9.48 1.44
CA ASP A 7 4.55 8.21 1.68
C ASP A 7 5.49 7.17 1.07
N LYS A 8 6.43 6.65 1.89
CA LYS A 8 7.41 5.65 1.44
C LYS A 8 6.60 4.53 0.81
N ILE A 9 6.79 4.36 -0.49
CA ILE A 9 6.04 3.36 -1.24
C ILE A 9 6.60 2.01 -0.82
N CYS A 10 5.71 1.10 -0.44
CA CYS A 10 6.05 -0.24 0.01
C CYS A 10 5.26 -1.24 -0.85
N GLY A 11 5.60 -2.53 -0.78
CA GLY A 11 4.96 -3.54 -1.64
C GLY A 11 5.13 -3.21 -3.13
N TYR A 12 6.37 -3.03 -3.59
CA TYR A 12 6.71 -2.91 -5.02
C TYR A 12 5.99 -1.79 -5.80
N GLY A 13 5.62 -0.69 -5.16
CA GLY A 13 4.97 0.42 -5.86
C GLY A 13 3.46 0.53 -5.60
N THR A 14 2.84 -0.49 -5.00
CA THR A 14 1.38 -0.58 -4.91
C THR A 14 0.81 -0.20 -3.55
N ALA A 15 1.62 -0.20 -2.49
CA ALA A 15 1.21 0.14 -1.13
C ALA A 15 1.96 1.37 -0.59
N ARG A 16 1.45 1.96 0.50
CA ARG A 16 2.05 3.14 1.12
C ARG A 16 2.25 2.94 2.62
N CYS A 17 3.40 3.38 3.11
CA CYS A 17 3.67 3.44 4.54
C CYS A 17 2.85 4.56 5.19
N ARG A 18 1.94 4.21 6.09
CA ARG A 18 1.12 5.18 6.82
C ARG A 18 1.17 4.91 8.30
N ARG A 19 0.86 5.91 9.12
CA ARG A 19 0.71 5.71 10.57
C ARG A 19 -0.43 4.76 10.91
N ARG A 20 -1.52 4.82 10.13
CA ARG A 20 -2.67 3.90 10.19
C ARG A 20 -3.22 3.72 8.78
N CYS A 21 -3.64 2.51 8.44
CA CYS A 21 -4.33 2.24 7.18
C CYS A 21 -5.70 2.93 7.19
N LYS A 22 -6.07 3.53 6.05
CA LYS A 22 -7.41 4.11 5.89
C LYS A 22 -8.42 3.00 5.61
N THR A 23 -9.70 3.29 5.86
CA THR A 23 -10.81 2.42 5.48
C THR A 23 -10.75 2.13 3.97
N GLY A 24 -10.63 0.86 3.58
CA GLY A 24 -10.39 0.43 2.20
C GLY A 24 -8.92 0.19 1.82
N GLU A 25 -8.00 0.23 2.78
CA GLU A 25 -6.62 -0.22 2.64
C GLU A 25 -6.39 -1.45 3.54
N PHE A 26 -5.63 -2.44 3.05
CA PHE A 26 -5.22 -3.60 3.83
C PHE A 26 -3.79 -3.45 4.33
N PHE A 27 -3.56 -3.87 5.58
CA PHE A 27 -2.21 -4.02 6.10
C PHE A 27 -1.53 -5.21 5.39
N ILE A 28 -0.39 -4.96 4.74
CA ILE A 28 0.38 -6.01 4.05
C ILE A 28 1.75 -6.27 4.67
N GLY A 29 2.16 -5.43 5.63
CA GLY A 29 3.45 -5.57 6.29
C GLY A 29 3.87 -4.28 6.98
N THR A 30 5.10 -4.25 7.47
CA THR A 30 5.64 -3.11 8.21
C THR A 30 6.77 -2.48 7.43
N CYS A 31 6.73 -1.16 7.29
CA CYS A 31 7.79 -0.41 6.66
C CYS A 31 9.03 -0.32 7.56
N PRO A 32 10.22 -0.04 7.00
CA PRO A 32 11.44 0.15 7.81
C PRO A 32 11.36 1.32 8.80
N ASN A 33 10.38 2.22 8.64
CA ASN A 33 10.06 3.29 9.59
C ASN A 33 9.08 2.84 10.71
N ILE A 34 8.84 1.53 10.88
CA ILE A 34 7.89 0.91 11.85
C ILE A 34 6.40 1.20 11.52
N TYR A 35 6.12 2.02 10.51
CA TYR A 35 4.77 2.32 10.07
C TYR A 35 4.13 1.17 9.30
N PRO A 36 2.82 0.91 9.47
CA PRO A 36 2.13 -0.08 8.67
C PRO A 36 2.17 0.28 7.17
N CYS A 37 2.54 -0.72 6.38
CA CYS A 37 2.42 -0.70 4.93
C CYS A 37 0.97 -1.04 4.55
N CYS A 38 0.27 -0.04 4.03
CA CYS A 38 -1.14 -0.12 3.70
C CYS A 38 -1.29 -0.21 2.18
N LEU A 39 -1.75 -1.36 1.71
CA LEU A 39 -2.10 -1.58 0.32
C LEU A 39 -3.51 -1.08 0.10
N LYS A 40 -3.67 -0.06 -0.75
CA LYS A 40 -5.01 0.34 -1.17
C LYS A 40 -5.61 -0.80 -1.97
N THR A 41 -6.78 -1.26 -1.56
CA THR A 41 -7.60 -2.17 -2.36
C THR A 41 -8.11 -1.35 -3.54
N ARG A 42 -7.27 -1.19 -4.56
CA ARG A 42 -7.79 -0.93 -5.89
C ARG A 42 -8.64 -2.15 -6.17
N ASN A 43 -9.90 -1.98 -6.59
CA ASN A 43 -10.68 -3.06 -7.19
C ASN A 43 -9.88 -3.56 -8.40
N ALA A 44 -8.90 -4.43 -8.16
CA ALA A 44 -8.24 -5.24 -9.13
C ALA A 44 -9.20 -6.39 -9.40
N ASN A 45 -10.35 -6.05 -9.98
CA ASN A 45 -11.14 -7.00 -10.74
C ASN A 45 -10.39 -7.26 -12.07
N ARG A 46 -9.16 -7.76 -11.92
CA ARG A 46 -8.38 -8.37 -12.97
C ARG A 46 -7.66 -9.50 -12.26
N PRO A 47 -8.28 -10.69 -12.14
CA PRO A 47 -7.48 -11.88 -11.90
C PRO A 47 -6.41 -11.87 -12.99
N ILE A 48 -5.15 -11.71 -12.59
CA ILE A 48 -4.06 -12.16 -13.43
C ILE A 48 -4.39 -13.63 -13.71
N PRO A 49 -4.64 -14.05 -14.96
CA PRO A 49 -4.73 -15.46 -15.24
C PRO A 49 -3.35 -16.02 -14.90
N LEU A 50 -3.27 -16.74 -13.79
CA LEU A 50 -2.16 -17.65 -13.53
C LEU A 50 -2.24 -18.68 -14.66
N THR A 51 -1.59 -18.35 -15.76
CA THR A 51 -1.38 -19.28 -16.86
C THR A 51 -0.24 -20.15 -16.37
N TYR A 52 -0.60 -21.40 -16.08
CA TYR A 52 0.29 -22.48 -15.66
C TYR A 52 1.42 -22.70 -16.66
#